data_AF-A0A9P5PP65-F1
#
_entry.id   AF-A0A9P5PP65-F1
#
_cell.length_a   1.000
_cell.length_b   1.000
_cell.length_c   1.000
_cell.angle_alpha   90.00
_cell.angle_beta   90.00
_cell.angle_gamma   90.00
#
_symmetry.space_group_name_H-M   'P 1'
#
loop_
_entity.id
_entity.type
_entity.pdbx_description
1 polymer ?
#
loop_
_entity_poly.entity_id
_entity_poly.type
_entity_poly.pdbx_seq_one_letter_code
_entity_poly.pdbx_strand_id
1 'polypeptide(L)'
;MDIRRAAALSLPPKKARRPAIGNEITESPFRPHVPADRRILLWTTPYSLKAQINRDAEVSPRLQALMYEGLLSSTVDDTRQAYGAGLLRFNQFRDDKGISESSWMPASSTLLGAFVANYIGSGTGKMIQNWLNGLRLWHIYNEAEWHGKEGWLPALTKSADKKGAVSKRTPRGPITEEHLMALRKSLDLSLPMHAAIWAAAVAAFWVVDALGSC
;
A
#
# COMPACT_ATOMS: atom_id res chain seq x y z
N MET A 1 3.89 26.39 -13.16
CA MET A 1 3.32 25.03 -13.01
C MET A 1 3.86 24.45 -11.72
N ASP A 2 3.03 23.77 -10.94
CA ASP A 2 3.50 22.99 -9.79
C ASP A 2 4.46 21.89 -10.29
N ILE A 3 5.74 21.96 -9.90
CA ILE A 3 6.82 21.08 -10.35
C ILE A 3 6.46 19.60 -10.12
N ARG A 4 5.78 19.31 -9.00
CA ARG A 4 5.36 17.94 -8.66
C ARG A 4 4.26 17.44 -9.59
N ARG A 5 3.33 18.32 -10.00
CA ARG A 5 2.32 17.97 -11.01
C ARG A 5 2.94 17.72 -12.37
N ALA A 6 3.93 18.51 -12.77
CA ALA A 6 4.64 18.28 -14.02
C ALA A 6 5.33 16.91 -14.02
N ALA A 7 6.07 16.58 -12.95
CA ALA A 7 6.71 15.27 -12.82
C ALA A 7 5.69 14.10 -12.80
N ALA A 8 4.51 14.28 -12.20
CA ALA A 8 3.46 13.26 -12.18
C ALA A 8 2.85 12.95 -13.57
N LEU A 9 3.07 13.80 -14.57
CA LEU A 9 2.66 13.56 -15.96
C LEU A 9 3.59 12.57 -16.69
N SER A 10 4.77 12.29 -16.15
CA SER A 10 5.65 11.21 -16.66
C SER A 10 5.04 9.82 -16.49
N LEU A 11 4.10 9.66 -15.56
CA LEU A 11 3.41 8.40 -15.31
C LEU A 11 2.26 8.18 -16.30
N PRO A 12 1.95 6.93 -16.66
CA PRO A 12 0.81 6.60 -17.50
C PRO A 12 -0.49 7.23 -16.99
N PRO A 13 -1.36 7.75 -17.88
CA PRO A 13 -2.58 8.43 -17.48
C PRO A 13 -3.47 7.51 -16.65
N LYS A 14 -3.95 8.02 -15.51
CA LYS A 14 -4.77 7.25 -14.56
C LYS A 14 -5.82 8.17 -13.95
N LYS A 15 -7.07 7.69 -13.90
CA LYS A 15 -8.18 8.44 -13.30
C LYS A 15 -8.25 8.16 -11.80
N ALA A 16 -8.40 9.21 -10.99
CA ALA A 16 -8.69 9.05 -9.57
C ALA A 16 -10.05 8.36 -9.40
N ARG A 17 -10.12 7.34 -8.55
CA ARG A 17 -11.37 6.67 -8.23
C ARG A 17 -12.07 7.40 -7.09
N ARG A 18 -13.40 7.47 -7.15
CA ARG A 18 -14.21 7.95 -6.03
C ARG A 18 -13.86 7.14 -4.78
N PRO A 19 -13.66 7.78 -3.61
CA PRO A 19 -13.42 7.06 -2.36
C PRO A 19 -14.56 6.08 -2.09
N ALA A 20 -14.22 4.85 -1.71
CA ALA A 20 -15.19 3.93 -1.14
C ALA A 20 -15.60 4.41 0.26
N ILE A 21 -16.75 3.96 0.74
CA ILE A 21 -17.24 4.26 2.09
C ILE A 21 -16.16 3.86 3.12
N GLY A 22 -15.79 4.76 4.02
CA GLY A 22 -14.72 4.59 5.00
C GLY A 22 -13.30 4.86 4.49
N ASN A 23 -13.15 5.30 3.24
CA ASN A 23 -11.88 5.72 2.63
C ASN A 23 -11.84 7.23 2.33
N GLU A 24 -12.76 8.01 2.91
CA GLU A 24 -12.80 9.47 2.84
C GLU A 24 -11.73 10.11 3.73
N ILE A 25 -11.30 11.32 3.36
CA ILE A 25 -10.44 12.21 4.15
C ILE A 25 -11.03 13.61 4.12
N THR A 26 -10.70 14.41 5.12
CA THR A 26 -11.07 15.83 5.15
C THR A 26 -10.45 16.55 3.96
N GLU A 27 -11.27 17.32 3.25
CA GLU A 27 -10.83 18.13 2.11
C GLU A 27 -9.73 19.10 2.55
N SER A 28 -8.65 19.14 1.77
CA SER A 28 -7.50 20.00 2.05
C SER A 28 -6.79 20.35 0.75
N PRO A 29 -6.32 21.60 0.58
CA PRO A 29 -5.53 21.98 -0.60
C PRO A 29 -4.22 21.20 -0.70
N PHE A 30 -3.72 20.67 0.41
CA PHE A 30 -2.50 19.85 0.47
C PHE A 30 -2.73 18.40 0.01
N ARG A 31 -3.98 17.95 -0.09
CA ARG A 31 -4.35 16.57 -0.42
C ARG A 31 -5.36 16.54 -1.57
N PRO A 32 -4.96 16.99 -2.78
CA PRO A 32 -5.85 16.98 -3.93
C PRO A 32 -6.33 15.55 -4.25
N HIS A 33 -7.51 15.44 -4.85
CA HIS A 33 -8.08 14.17 -5.25
C HIS A 33 -7.31 13.59 -6.45
N VAL A 34 -6.36 12.68 -6.17
CA VAL A 34 -5.45 12.08 -7.16
C VAL A 34 -5.43 10.55 -7.05
N PRO A 35 -5.03 9.84 -8.13
CA PRO A 35 -4.76 8.41 -8.10
C PRO A 35 -3.79 7.99 -6.98
N ALA A 36 -3.95 6.79 -6.45
CA ALA A 36 -3.17 6.31 -5.30
C ALA A 36 -1.65 6.32 -5.55
N ASP A 37 -1.23 5.94 -6.75
CA ASP A 37 0.18 5.93 -7.21
C ASP A 37 0.84 7.32 -7.25
N ARG A 38 0.04 8.40 -7.20
CA ARG A 38 0.53 9.78 -7.24
C ARG A 38 0.50 10.48 -5.88
N ARG A 39 -0.14 9.90 -4.86
CA ARG A 39 -0.33 10.54 -3.55
C ARG A 39 1.00 10.88 -2.87
N ILE A 40 1.99 10.00 -2.94
CA ILE A 40 3.31 10.23 -2.33
C ILE A 40 3.97 11.50 -2.88
N LEU A 41 3.83 11.77 -4.18
CA LEU A 41 4.40 12.97 -4.79
C LEU A 41 3.51 14.20 -4.57
N LEU A 42 2.21 14.07 -4.84
CA LEU A 42 1.28 15.19 -4.96
C LEU A 42 0.63 15.63 -3.64
N TRP A 43 0.65 14.79 -2.61
CA TRP A 43 0.19 15.21 -1.29
C TRP A 43 1.33 15.87 -0.53
N THR A 44 1.05 17.08 -0.05
CA THR A 44 2.01 17.97 0.61
C THR A 44 1.58 18.25 2.05
N THR A 45 2.37 19.05 2.75
CA THR A 45 2.02 19.70 4.01
C THR A 45 2.59 21.11 4.02
N PRO A 46 2.25 21.95 5.01
CA PRO A 46 2.96 23.21 5.22
C PRO A 46 4.49 23.05 5.33
N TYR A 47 4.98 21.92 5.89
CA TYR A 47 6.42 21.61 5.91
C TYR A 47 6.96 21.40 4.50
N SER A 48 6.27 20.61 3.66
CA SER A 48 6.67 20.36 2.26
C SER A 48 6.86 21.65 1.47
N LEU A 49 5.96 22.63 1.69
CA LEU A 49 6.01 23.91 0.99
C LEU A 49 7.21 24.74 1.41
N LYS A 50 7.56 24.74 2.71
CA LYS A 50 8.78 25.40 3.19
C LYS A 50 10.03 24.74 2.62
N ALA A 51 10.09 23.42 2.61
CA ALA A 51 11.19 22.68 2.00
C ALA A 51 11.30 22.95 0.48
N GLN A 52 10.17 23.18 -0.20
CA GLN A 52 10.15 23.52 -1.61
C GLN A 52 10.83 24.86 -1.90
N ILE A 53 10.63 25.87 -1.05
CA ILE A 53 11.28 27.19 -1.20
C ILE A 53 12.81 27.05 -1.16
N ASN A 54 13.32 26.22 -0.24
CA ASN A 54 14.76 25.96 -0.14
C ASN A 54 15.30 25.28 -1.41
N ARG A 55 14.59 24.27 -1.94
CA ARG A 55 14.95 23.62 -3.21
C ARG A 55 14.92 24.57 -4.41
N ASP A 56 13.92 25.44 -4.47
CA ASP A 56 13.77 26.42 -5.55
C ASP A 56 14.94 27.42 -5.59
N ALA A 57 15.58 27.68 -4.44
CA ALA A 57 16.79 28.49 -4.35
C ALA A 57 18.07 27.73 -4.75
N GLU A 58 18.10 26.41 -4.62
CA GLU A 58 19.29 25.59 -4.88
C GLU A 58 19.35 25.07 -6.33
N VAL A 59 18.22 24.63 -6.87
CA VAL A 59 18.15 23.86 -8.12
C VAL A 59 16.99 24.34 -9.01
N SER A 60 17.25 24.44 -10.32
CA SER A 60 16.23 24.88 -11.28
C SER A 60 14.96 23.98 -11.29
N PRO A 61 13.77 24.54 -11.58
CA PRO A 61 12.52 23.77 -11.62
C PRO A 61 12.56 22.54 -12.55
N ARG A 62 13.31 22.64 -13.66
CA ARG A 62 13.48 21.53 -14.61
C ARG A 62 14.26 20.37 -14.01
N LEU A 63 15.35 20.65 -13.29
CA LEU A 63 16.14 19.62 -12.62
C LEU A 63 15.35 18.97 -11.48
N GLN A 64 14.59 19.77 -10.73
CA GLN A 64 13.69 19.23 -9.71
C GLN A 64 12.61 18.30 -10.29
N ALA A 65 12.03 18.64 -11.44
CA ALA A 65 11.09 17.75 -12.13
C ALA A 65 11.75 16.41 -12.49
N LEU A 66 12.98 16.44 -13.06
CA LEU A 66 13.75 15.22 -13.37
C LEU A 66 14.06 14.39 -12.13
N MET A 67 14.36 15.03 -10.99
CA MET A 67 14.55 14.33 -9.71
C MET A 67 13.28 13.59 -9.29
N TYR A 68 12.12 14.26 -9.34
CA TYR A 68 10.85 13.62 -9.01
C TYR A 68 10.47 12.51 -9.99
N GLU A 69 10.74 12.68 -11.29
CA GLU A 69 10.53 11.64 -12.31
C GLU A 69 11.39 10.41 -12.02
N GLY A 70 12.67 10.59 -11.70
CA GLY A 70 13.57 9.50 -11.32
C GLY A 70 13.13 8.79 -10.03
N LEU A 71 12.63 9.55 -9.04
CA LEU A 71 12.06 8.96 -7.82
C LEU A 71 10.80 8.15 -8.12
N LEU A 72 9.94 8.61 -9.04
CA LEU A 72 8.74 7.87 -9.45
C LEU A 72 9.09 6.60 -10.21
N SER A 73 10.11 6.63 -11.08
CA SER A 73 10.57 5.47 -11.84
C SER A 73 11.28 4.41 -10.98
N SER A 74 11.77 4.79 -9.79
CA SER A 74 12.41 3.87 -8.85
C SER A 74 11.46 2.83 -8.21
N THR A 75 10.14 3.00 -8.38
CA THR A 75 9.12 2.11 -7.83
C THR A 75 8.14 1.67 -8.91
N VAL A 76 7.65 0.43 -8.83
CA VAL A 76 6.61 -0.08 -9.74
C VAL A 76 5.22 0.42 -9.34
N ASP A 77 4.26 0.36 -10.27
CA ASP A 77 2.93 0.95 -10.06
C ASP A 77 2.19 0.40 -8.84
N ASP A 78 2.19 -0.92 -8.66
CA ASP A 78 1.54 -1.56 -7.52
C ASP A 78 2.14 -1.11 -6.18
N THR A 79 3.45 -0.93 -6.13
CA THR A 79 4.16 -0.42 -4.95
C THR A 79 3.75 1.02 -4.65
N ARG A 80 3.71 1.90 -5.67
CA ARG A 80 3.24 3.28 -5.48
C ARG A 80 1.80 3.34 -5.00
N GLN A 81 0.92 2.50 -5.55
CA GLN A 81 -0.47 2.40 -5.11
C GLN A 81 -0.57 1.95 -3.65
N ALA A 82 0.19 0.92 -3.24
CA ALA A 82 0.22 0.43 -1.87
C ALA A 82 0.73 1.50 -0.90
N TYR A 83 1.79 2.21 -1.27
CA TYR A 83 2.34 3.31 -0.47
C TYR A 83 1.37 4.49 -0.37
N GLY A 84 0.72 4.88 -1.46
CA GLY A 84 -0.31 5.90 -1.45
C GLY A 84 -1.58 5.50 -0.68
N ALA A 85 -1.88 4.21 -0.56
CA ALA A 85 -2.92 3.71 0.33
C ALA A 85 -2.50 3.83 1.81
N GLY A 86 -1.23 3.60 2.12
CA GLY A 86 -0.68 3.85 3.45
C GLY A 86 -0.77 5.31 3.87
N LEU A 87 -0.42 6.22 2.96
CA LEU A 87 -0.55 7.65 3.21
C LEU A 87 -2.01 8.05 3.44
N LEU A 88 -2.97 7.48 2.69
CA LEU A 88 -4.39 7.68 2.95
C LEU A 88 -4.77 7.25 4.38
N ARG A 89 -4.40 6.04 4.79
CA ARG A 89 -4.73 5.51 6.13
C ARG A 89 -4.15 6.36 7.26
N PHE A 90 -2.93 6.84 7.09
CA PHE A 90 -2.34 7.77 8.05
C PHE A 90 -3.13 9.08 8.15
N ASN A 91 -3.55 9.66 7.02
CA ASN A 91 -4.35 10.88 7.05
C ASN A 91 -5.72 10.65 7.71
N GLN A 92 -6.38 9.53 7.44
CA GLN A 92 -7.64 9.17 8.09
C GLN A 92 -7.51 9.01 9.61
N PHE A 93 -6.47 8.32 10.07
CA PHE A 93 -6.16 8.22 11.49
C PHE A 93 -6.04 9.60 12.13
N ARG A 94 -5.46 10.56 11.42
CA ARG A 94 -5.21 11.90 11.99
C ARG A 94 -6.42 12.81 11.92
N ASP A 95 -7.21 12.72 10.86
CA ASP A 95 -8.51 13.35 10.77
C ASP A 95 -9.42 12.83 11.92
N ASP A 96 -9.44 11.52 12.18
CA ASP A 96 -10.19 10.87 13.27
C ASP A 96 -9.72 11.31 14.68
N LYS A 97 -8.40 11.45 14.89
CA LYS A 97 -7.83 11.87 16.18
C LYS A 97 -7.70 13.39 16.34
N GLY A 98 -8.15 14.19 15.37
CA GLY A 98 -8.10 15.66 15.43
C GLY A 98 -6.68 16.24 15.54
N ILE A 99 -5.68 15.60 14.91
CA ILE A 99 -4.28 16.00 15.09
C ILE A 99 -3.93 17.12 14.10
N SER A 100 -3.53 18.29 14.63
CA SER A 100 -3.19 19.52 13.89
C SER A 100 -2.24 19.32 12.70
N GLU A 101 -2.45 20.11 11.62
CA GLU A 101 -1.68 20.14 10.36
C GLU A 101 -0.17 20.38 10.52
N SER A 102 0.22 21.08 11.58
CA SER A 102 1.63 21.37 11.87
C SER A 102 2.43 20.16 12.36
N SER A 103 1.77 19.17 12.99
CA SER A 103 2.44 17.97 13.54
C SER A 103 2.55 16.82 12.53
N TRP A 104 2.28 17.09 11.24
CA TRP A 104 2.15 16.07 10.19
C TRP A 104 3.50 15.55 9.74
N MET A 105 4.45 16.47 9.66
CA MET A 105 5.76 16.23 9.11
C MET A 105 6.77 17.25 9.71
N PRO A 106 7.92 16.79 10.23
CA PRO A 106 8.30 15.39 10.42
C PRO A 106 7.39 14.69 11.45
N ALA A 107 6.92 13.49 11.13
CA ALA A 107 6.08 12.71 12.04
C ALA A 107 6.94 12.13 13.16
N SER A 108 6.64 12.50 14.41
CA SER A 108 7.39 12.01 15.57
C SER A 108 7.26 10.50 15.75
N SER A 109 8.23 9.88 16.42
CA SER A 109 8.19 8.45 16.77
C SER A 109 6.92 8.09 17.55
N THR A 110 6.49 8.96 18.46
CA THR A 110 5.23 8.85 19.21
C THR A 110 4.01 8.84 18.29
N LEU A 111 3.93 9.75 17.32
CA LEU A 111 2.80 9.83 16.39
C LEU A 111 2.74 8.60 15.47
N LEU A 112 3.88 8.18 14.95
CA LEU A 112 4.00 6.97 14.14
C LEU A 112 3.63 5.72 14.98
N GLY A 113 4.02 5.69 16.25
CA GLY A 113 3.67 4.61 17.18
C GLY A 113 2.18 4.56 17.46
N ALA A 114 1.55 5.70 17.74
CA ALA A 114 0.11 5.81 17.93
C ALA A 114 -0.67 5.35 16.68
N PHE A 115 -0.19 5.71 15.48
CA PHE A 115 -0.75 5.24 14.22
C PHE A 115 -0.70 3.71 14.12
N VAL A 116 0.46 3.08 14.36
CA VAL A 116 0.58 1.62 14.33
C VAL A 116 -0.35 0.99 15.36
N ALA A 117 -0.32 1.47 16.60
CA ALA A 117 -1.12 0.96 17.72
C ALA A 117 -2.62 0.97 17.42
N ASN A 118 -3.12 2.02 16.76
CA ASN A 118 -4.52 2.17 16.37
C ASN A 118 -4.99 1.08 15.38
N TYR A 119 -4.08 0.50 14.58
CA TYR A 119 -4.41 -0.53 13.59
C TYR A 119 -3.92 -1.94 13.94
N ILE A 120 -3.31 -2.13 15.11
CA ILE A 120 -2.96 -3.48 15.60
C ILE A 120 -4.23 -4.34 15.68
N GLY A 121 -4.17 -5.55 15.10
CA GLY A 121 -5.30 -6.49 15.08
C GLY A 121 -6.32 -6.25 13.97
N SER A 122 -6.33 -5.06 13.36
CA SER A 122 -7.21 -4.74 12.22
C SER A 122 -6.58 -5.06 10.85
N GLY A 123 -5.24 -5.06 10.78
CA GLY A 123 -4.47 -5.39 9.57
C GLY A 123 -3.50 -6.55 9.79
N THR A 124 -2.94 -7.08 8.70
CA THR A 124 -1.75 -7.93 8.78
C THR A 124 -0.53 -7.05 9.05
N GLY A 125 0.48 -7.54 9.76
CA GLY A 125 1.67 -6.72 10.00
C GLY A 125 2.42 -6.36 8.71
N LYS A 126 2.39 -7.21 7.68
CA LYS A 126 2.83 -6.85 6.31
C LYS A 126 2.11 -5.63 5.73
N MET A 127 0.79 -5.51 5.95
CA MET A 127 0.01 -4.36 5.51
C MET A 127 0.45 -3.08 6.20
N ILE A 128 0.63 -3.13 7.53
CA ILE A 128 1.09 -1.99 8.33
C ILE A 128 2.52 -1.59 7.93
N GLN A 129 3.40 -2.56 7.69
CA GLN A 129 4.76 -2.29 7.21
C GLN A 129 4.75 -1.58 5.85
N ASN A 130 3.87 -2.01 4.92
CA ASN A 130 3.70 -1.31 3.65
C ASN A 130 3.22 0.13 3.84
N TRP A 131 2.34 0.39 4.81
CA TRP A 131 1.92 1.76 5.13
C TRP A 131 3.07 2.61 5.67
N LEU A 132 3.88 2.06 6.59
CA LEU A 132 5.06 2.72 7.12
C LEU A 132 6.11 3.00 6.04
N ASN A 133 6.30 2.07 5.10
CA ASN A 133 7.21 2.27 3.96
C ASN A 133 6.74 3.43 3.07
N GLY A 134 5.42 3.55 2.83
CA GLY A 134 4.84 4.68 2.13
C GLY A 134 5.04 6.00 2.86
N LEU A 135 4.81 6.03 4.18
CA LEU A 135 5.07 7.21 5.01
C LEU A 135 6.54 7.62 5.00
N ARG A 136 7.45 6.65 5.10
CA ARG A 136 8.89 6.91 5.01
C ARG A 136 9.27 7.49 3.65
N LEU A 137 8.77 6.92 2.55
CA LEU A 137 9.04 7.44 1.21
C LEU A 137 8.50 8.86 1.05
N TRP A 138 7.31 9.13 1.60
CA TRP A 138 6.74 10.47 1.63
C TRP A 138 7.61 11.47 2.41
N HIS A 139 8.20 11.08 3.56
CA HIS A 139 9.15 11.93 4.27
C HIS A 139 10.40 12.23 3.43
N ILE A 140 10.93 11.21 2.73
CA ILE A 140 12.10 11.37 1.84
C ILE A 140 11.79 12.39 0.72
N TYR A 141 10.64 12.29 0.06
CA TYR A 141 10.24 13.21 -1.01
C TYR A 141 10.08 14.67 -0.56
N ASN A 142 9.92 14.88 0.74
CA ASN A 142 9.71 16.18 1.34
C ASN A 142 10.90 16.65 2.19
N GLU A 143 12.03 15.91 2.18
CA GLU A 143 13.21 16.19 3.01
C GLU A 143 12.86 16.37 4.49
N ALA A 144 11.94 15.53 4.97
CA ALA A 144 11.57 15.47 6.37
C ALA A 144 12.33 14.35 7.07
N GLU A 145 12.74 14.60 8.30
CA GLU A 145 13.39 13.59 9.12
C GLU A 145 12.44 12.41 9.39
N TRP A 146 12.96 11.19 9.26
CA TRP A 146 12.20 9.97 9.52
C TRP A 146 12.52 9.40 10.90
N HIS A 147 11.60 9.58 11.85
CA HIS A 147 11.75 9.10 13.23
C HIS A 147 11.27 7.66 13.46
N GLY A 148 11.23 6.81 12.43
CA GLY A 148 10.69 5.45 12.55
C GLY A 148 11.71 4.35 12.77
N LYS A 149 13.01 4.66 12.87
CA LYS A 149 14.06 3.67 13.17
C LYS A 149 14.20 3.38 14.67
N GLU A 150 13.81 4.34 15.51
CA GLU A 150 14.05 4.34 16.95
C GLU A 150 12.73 4.43 17.72
N GLY A 151 12.77 4.15 19.02
CA GLY A 151 11.61 4.22 19.91
C GLY A 151 10.65 3.03 19.75
N TRP A 152 9.35 3.30 19.67
CA TRP A 152 8.31 2.29 19.88
C TRP A 152 7.96 1.48 18.63
N LEU A 153 8.31 1.97 17.44
CA LEU A 153 7.87 1.40 16.17
C LEU A 153 8.28 -0.06 15.98
N PRO A 154 9.54 -0.47 16.20
CA PRO A 154 9.93 -1.86 16.03
C PRO A 154 9.11 -2.81 16.93
N ALA A 155 8.86 -2.42 18.18
CA ALA A 155 8.09 -3.21 19.13
C ALA A 155 6.61 -3.28 18.76
N LEU A 156 6.03 -2.17 18.29
CA LEU A 156 4.63 -2.09 17.88
C LEU A 156 4.38 -2.85 16.57
N THR A 157 5.27 -2.75 15.59
CA THR A 157 5.19 -3.53 14.34
C THR A 157 5.27 -5.02 14.65
N LYS A 158 6.21 -5.44 15.52
CA LYS A 158 6.30 -6.84 15.98
C LYS A 158 5.02 -7.30 16.70
N SER A 159 4.40 -6.41 17.46
CA SER A 159 3.11 -6.69 18.11
C SER A 159 1.98 -6.83 17.09
N ALA A 160 1.99 -6.03 16.04
CA ALA A 160 1.03 -6.12 14.95
C ALA A 160 1.19 -7.40 14.12
N ASP A 161 2.41 -7.87 13.89
CA ASP A 161 2.68 -9.16 13.26
C ASP A 161 2.11 -10.31 14.09
N LYS A 162 2.34 -10.29 15.42
CA LYS A 162 1.82 -11.30 16.35
C LYS A 162 0.30 -11.31 16.43
N LYS A 163 -0.32 -10.13 16.49
CA LYS A 163 -1.78 -9.96 16.61
C LYS A 163 -2.51 -9.87 15.26
N GLY A 164 -1.79 -10.03 14.14
CA GLY A 164 -2.29 -9.75 12.80
C GLY A 164 -3.68 -10.33 12.54
N ALA A 165 -4.49 -9.61 11.75
CA ALA A 165 -5.91 -9.87 11.54
C ALA A 165 -6.30 -11.34 11.66
N VAL A 166 -7.20 -11.64 12.61
CA VAL A 166 -7.72 -12.98 12.97
C VAL A 166 -8.34 -13.73 11.77
N SER A 167 -8.42 -13.09 10.60
CA SER A 167 -8.69 -13.75 9.32
C SER A 167 -7.48 -14.57 8.82
N LYS A 168 -6.96 -15.50 9.62
CA LYS A 168 -6.47 -16.74 9.04
C LYS A 168 -7.72 -17.47 8.57
N ARG A 169 -8.07 -17.31 7.30
CA ARG A 169 -9.04 -18.20 6.65
C ARG A 169 -8.61 -19.59 7.08
N THR A 170 -9.49 -20.34 7.76
CA THR A 170 -9.15 -21.69 8.22
C THR A 170 -8.53 -22.41 7.03
N PRO A 171 -7.36 -23.05 7.19
CA PRO A 171 -6.76 -23.81 6.11
C PRO A 171 -7.87 -24.63 5.47
N ARG A 172 -8.11 -24.44 4.18
CA ARG A 172 -9.08 -25.29 3.49
C ARG A 172 -8.53 -26.70 3.64
N GLY A 173 -9.38 -27.64 4.04
CA GLY A 173 -8.97 -29.04 4.11
C GLY A 173 -8.37 -29.49 2.78
N PRO A 174 -7.55 -30.56 2.79
CA PRO A 174 -7.02 -31.13 1.55
C PRO A 174 -8.16 -31.37 0.57
N ILE A 175 -7.91 -31.16 -0.72
CA ILE A 175 -8.83 -31.63 -1.75
C ILE A 175 -8.87 -33.16 -1.57
N THR A 176 -10.06 -33.73 -1.42
CA THR A 176 -10.27 -35.18 -1.27
C THR A 176 -10.69 -35.78 -2.60
N GLU A 177 -10.60 -37.10 -2.71
CA GLU A 177 -11.13 -37.84 -3.86
C GLU A 177 -12.62 -37.55 -4.10
N GLU A 178 -13.39 -37.30 -3.05
CA GLU A 178 -14.81 -36.94 -3.14
C GLU A 178 -15.04 -35.64 -3.91
N HIS A 179 -14.16 -34.65 -3.76
CA HIS A 179 -14.21 -33.41 -4.53
C HIS A 179 -13.89 -33.64 -6.02
N LEU A 180 -12.95 -34.54 -6.34
CA LEU A 180 -12.70 -34.96 -7.72
C LEU A 180 -13.91 -35.68 -8.30
N MET A 181 -14.53 -36.58 -7.55
CA MET A 181 -15.69 -37.33 -8.01
C MET A 181 -16.92 -36.42 -8.20
N ALA A 182 -17.08 -35.39 -7.37
CA ALA A 182 -18.10 -34.35 -7.55
C ALA A 182 -17.85 -33.54 -8.83
N LEU A 183 -16.60 -33.14 -9.09
CA LEU A 183 -16.20 -32.47 -10.33
C LEU A 183 -16.47 -33.36 -11.56
N ARG A 184 -16.08 -34.63 -11.51
CA ARG A 184 -16.30 -35.61 -12.59
C ARG A 184 -17.76 -35.77 -12.98
N LYS A 185 -18.66 -35.78 -11.99
CA LYS A 185 -20.12 -35.90 -12.19
C LYS A 185 -20.73 -34.68 -12.88
N SER A 186 -20.12 -33.51 -12.72
CA SER A 186 -20.54 -32.27 -13.38
C SER A 186 -20.01 -32.09 -14.81
N LEU A 187 -19.10 -32.95 -15.25
CA LEU A 187 -18.41 -32.85 -16.53
C LEU A 187 -18.86 -33.94 -17.51
N ASP A 188 -19.19 -33.51 -18.72
CA ASP A 188 -19.41 -34.40 -19.87
C ASP A 188 -18.10 -34.62 -20.64
N LEU A 189 -17.48 -35.79 -20.49
CA LEU A 189 -16.19 -36.11 -21.14
C LEU A 189 -16.29 -36.34 -22.66
N SER A 190 -17.49 -36.35 -23.25
CA SER A 190 -17.63 -36.33 -24.71
C SER A 190 -17.24 -34.98 -25.30
N LEU A 191 -17.24 -33.91 -24.49
CA LEU A 191 -16.81 -32.57 -24.87
C LEU A 191 -15.30 -32.38 -24.62
N PRO A 192 -14.51 -32.01 -25.65
CA PRO A 192 -13.06 -31.85 -25.53
C PRO A 192 -12.62 -30.88 -24.41
N MET A 193 -13.39 -29.81 -24.20
CA MET A 193 -13.11 -28.83 -23.13
C MET A 193 -13.25 -29.44 -21.73
N HIS A 194 -14.31 -30.23 -21.51
CA HIS A 194 -14.55 -30.87 -20.22
C HIS A 194 -13.56 -32.01 -19.95
N ALA A 195 -13.16 -32.74 -20.99
CA ALA A 195 -12.10 -33.72 -20.91
C ALA A 195 -10.75 -33.08 -20.51
N ALA A 196 -10.42 -31.91 -21.06
CA ALA A 196 -9.22 -31.17 -20.69
C ALA A 196 -9.26 -30.66 -19.24
N ILE A 197 -10.40 -30.11 -18.78
CA ILE A 197 -10.59 -29.69 -17.38
C ILE A 197 -10.42 -30.88 -16.43
N TRP A 198 -10.99 -32.03 -16.77
CA TRP A 198 -10.85 -33.25 -15.97
C TRP A 198 -9.40 -33.75 -15.90
N ALA A 199 -8.71 -33.82 -17.04
CA ALA A 199 -7.32 -34.24 -17.09
C ALA A 199 -6.41 -33.32 -16.27
N ALA A 200 -6.61 -31.99 -16.36
CA ALA A 200 -5.85 -31.01 -15.58
C ALA A 200 -6.11 -31.14 -14.06
N ALA A 201 -7.37 -31.37 -13.66
CA ALA A 201 -7.73 -31.55 -12.25
C ALA A 201 -7.11 -32.82 -11.64
N VAL A 202 -7.17 -33.95 -12.38
CA VAL A 202 -6.55 -35.22 -11.95
C VAL A 202 -5.03 -35.10 -11.88
N ALA A 203 -4.39 -34.50 -12.89
CA ALA A 203 -2.95 -34.29 -12.88
C ALA A 203 -2.52 -33.40 -11.69
N ALA A 204 -3.23 -32.29 -11.44
CA ALA A 204 -2.93 -31.40 -10.32
C ALA A 204 -3.10 -32.09 -8.96
N PHE A 205 -4.13 -32.93 -8.80
CA PHE A 205 -4.38 -33.67 -7.56
C PHE A 205 -3.23 -34.63 -7.23
N TRP A 206 -2.85 -35.49 -8.18
CA TRP A 206 -1.82 -36.50 -7.94
C TRP A 206 -0.40 -35.93 -7.89
N VAL A 207 -0.12 -34.83 -8.60
CA VAL A 207 1.18 -34.14 -8.50
C VAL A 207 1.35 -33.48 -7.14
N VAL A 208 0.28 -32.87 -6.58
CA VAL A 208 0.34 -32.24 -5.25
C VAL A 208 0.41 -33.30 -4.14
N ASP A 209 -0.29 -34.43 -4.28
CA ASP A 209 -0.23 -35.54 -3.33
C ASP A 209 1.17 -36.20 -3.29
N ALA A 210 1.80 -36.36 -4.45
CA ALA A 210 3.17 -36.86 -4.56
C ALA A 210 4.22 -35.90 -3.94
N LEU A 211 3.98 -34.59 -3.96
CA LEU A 211 4.88 -33.58 -3.36
C LEU A 211 4.68 -33.40 -1.84
N GLY A 212 3.54 -33.81 -1.29
CA GLY A 212 3.26 -33.77 0.15
C GLY A 212 3.83 -34.95 0.94
N SER A 213 4.45 -35.91 0.26
CA SER A 213 4.97 -37.18 0.82
C SER A 213 6.51 -37.20 0.96
N CYS A 214 7.18 -36.05 0.86
CA CYS A 214 8.63 -35.89 1.00
C CYS A 214 9.02 -35.04 2.23
#